data_AF-X1CZ34-F1
#
_entry.id   AF-X1CZ34-F1
#
_cell.length_a   1.000
_cell.length_b   1.000
_cell.length_c   1.000
_cell.angle_alpha   90.00
_cell.angle_beta   90.00
_cell.angle_gamma   90.00
#
_symmetry.space_group_name_H-M   'P 1'
#
loop_
_entity.id
_entity.type
_entity.pdbx_description
1 polymer ?
#
loop_
_entity_poly.entity_id
_entity_poly.type
_entity_poly.pdbx_seq_one_letter_code
_entity_poly.pdbx_strand_id
1 'polypeptide(L)' 'SLPIWTELFTDPELLKLYPYWKQFGKQAQYLHGLPQVTWYSEFSHVCTVEVMNALTQVKTVEEATRDMMKAVEAIEK' A
#
# COMPACT_ATOMS: atom_id res chain seq x y z
N SER A 1 -10.24 -1.40 -3.59
CA SER A 1 -11.05 -0.32 -4.19
C SER A 1 -10.92 0.93 -3.34
N LEU A 2 -11.00 2.11 -3.92
CA LEU A 2 -11.12 3.35 -3.14
C LEU A 2 -12.53 3.42 -2.52
N PRO A 3 -12.71 4.09 -1.37
CA PRO A 3 -14.02 4.21 -0.73
C PRO A 3 -15.02 4.89 -1.65
N ILE A 4 -16.15 4.22 -1.91
CA ILE A 4 -17.21 4.74 -2.79
C ILE A 4 -18.14 5.67 -2.01
N TRP A 5 -18.50 5.29 -0.77
CA TRP A 5 -19.39 6.04 0.11
C TRP A 5 -18.59 6.81 1.16
N THR A 6 -18.15 8.01 0.79
CA THR A 6 -17.30 8.86 1.67
C THR A 6 -18.09 9.50 2.81
N GLU A 7 -19.39 9.65 2.64
CA GLU A 7 -20.35 10.12 3.65
C GLU A 7 -20.35 9.25 4.91
N LEU A 8 -20.04 7.96 4.79
CA LEU A 8 -19.98 7.02 5.91
C LEU A 8 -18.90 7.40 6.92
N PHE A 9 -17.84 8.13 6.53
CA PHE A 9 -16.81 8.58 7.46
C PHE A 9 -17.33 9.59 8.51
N THR A 10 -18.50 10.17 8.26
CA THR A 10 -19.17 11.13 9.16
C THR A 10 -20.52 10.63 9.69
N ASP A 11 -20.92 9.40 9.35
CA ASP A 11 -22.20 8.85 9.78
C ASP A 11 -22.26 8.69 11.32
N PRO A 12 -23.22 9.32 12.00
CA PRO A 12 -23.24 9.35 13.46
C PRO A 12 -23.53 7.99 14.10
N GLU A 13 -24.34 7.15 13.46
CA GLU A 13 -24.66 5.81 13.98
C GLU A 13 -23.45 4.88 13.83
N LEU A 14 -22.71 5.00 12.73
CA LEU A 14 -21.48 4.26 12.50
C LEU A 14 -20.36 4.71 13.44
N LEU A 15 -20.20 6.02 13.64
CA LEU A 15 -19.18 6.57 14.54
C LEU A 15 -19.43 6.25 16.02
N LYS A 16 -20.67 5.98 16.40
CA LYS A 16 -21.01 5.48 17.73
C LYS A 16 -20.42 4.08 17.97
N LEU A 17 -20.39 3.24 16.94
CA LEU A 17 -19.84 1.87 17.00
C LEU A 17 -18.33 1.85 16.73
N TYR A 18 -17.87 2.70 15.80
CA TYR A 18 -16.50 2.76 15.32
C TYR A 18 -15.97 4.20 15.30
N PRO A 19 -15.61 4.77 16.47
CA PRO A 19 -15.21 6.19 16.55
C PRO A 19 -13.99 6.55 15.69
N TYR A 20 -13.08 5.60 15.49
CA TYR A 20 -11.89 5.79 14.67
C TYR A 20 -12.16 5.76 13.16
N TRP A 21 -13.37 5.39 12.73
CA TRP A 21 -13.75 5.39 11.31
C TRP A 21 -13.59 6.77 10.67
N LYS A 22 -13.83 7.83 11.43
CA LYS A 22 -13.60 9.22 11.02
C LYS A 22 -12.16 9.50 10.56
N GLN A 23 -11.18 8.77 11.10
CA GLN A 23 -9.77 8.94 10.73
C GLN A 23 -9.48 8.36 9.34
N PHE A 24 -10.13 7.26 8.97
CA PHE A 24 -10.01 6.68 7.62
C PHE A 24 -10.45 7.66 6.54
N GLY A 25 -11.50 8.45 6.80
CA GLY A 25 -11.95 9.49 5.86
C GLY A 25 -10.90 10.56 5.58
N LYS A 26 -10.07 10.92 6.57
CA LYS A 26 -8.95 11.85 6.36
C LYS A 26 -7.86 11.24 5.49
N GLN A 27 -7.54 9.96 5.70
CA GLN A 27 -6.53 9.26 4.90
C GLN A 27 -7.02 8.98 3.48
N ALA A 28 -8.31 8.69 3.31
CA ALA A 28 -8.94 8.37 2.03
C ALA A 28 -8.70 9.42 0.94
N GLN A 29 -8.57 10.69 1.32
CA GLN A 29 -8.29 11.81 0.41
C GLN A 29 -6.94 11.71 -0.29
N TYR A 30 -6.00 10.96 0.29
CA TYR A 30 -4.64 10.80 -0.22
C TYR A 30 -4.39 9.39 -0.79
N LEU A 31 -5.42 8.53 -0.80
CA LEU A 31 -5.27 7.18 -1.33
C LEU A 31 -5.29 7.19 -2.86
N HIS A 32 -4.36 6.44 -3.43
CA HIS A 32 -4.37 6.09 -4.85
C HIS A 32 -4.83 4.65 -5.03
N GLY A 33 -5.54 4.39 -6.12
CA GLY A 33 -5.88 3.03 -6.51
C GLY A 33 -4.61 2.22 -6.77
N LEU A 34 -4.58 0.98 -6.32
CA LEU A 34 -3.49 0.06 -6.64
C LEU A 34 -3.47 -0.21 -8.17
N PRO A 35 -2.28 -0.30 -8.78
CA PRO A 35 -2.15 -0.69 -10.19
C PRO A 35 -2.92 -1.98 -10.48
N GLN A 36 -3.67 -2.00 -11.58
CA GLN A 36 -4.41 -3.17 -12.06
C GLN A 36 -3.62 -3.82 -13.20
N VAL A 37 -2.54 -4.49 -12.85
CA VAL A 37 -1.63 -5.16 -13.80
C VAL A 37 -1.61 -6.66 -13.55
N THR A 38 -1.37 -7.45 -14.60
CA THR A 38 -1.37 -8.92 -14.52
C THR A 38 -0.25 -9.47 -13.62
N TRP A 39 0.82 -8.69 -13.43
CA TRP A 39 2.00 -9.01 -12.64
C TRP A 39 2.01 -8.37 -11.23
N TYR A 40 0.86 -7.89 -10.75
CA TYR A 40 0.79 -7.17 -9.47
C TYR A 40 1.25 -8.01 -8.27
N SER A 41 0.98 -9.32 -8.30
CA SER A 41 1.37 -10.24 -7.23
C SER A 41 2.89 -10.35 -7.12
N GLU A 42 3.57 -10.45 -8.26
CA GLU A 42 5.03 -10.49 -8.36
C GLU A 42 5.64 -9.17 -7.89
N PHE A 43 5.05 -8.03 -8.28
CA PHE A 43 5.46 -6.72 -7.82
C PHE A 43 5.38 -6.59 -6.30
N SER A 44 4.22 -6.92 -5.73
CA SER A 44 4.00 -6.86 -4.27
C SER A 44 4.96 -7.77 -3.50
N HIS A 45 5.26 -8.95 -4.05
CA HIS A 45 6.20 -9.89 -3.47
C HIS A 45 7.63 -9.31 -3.43
N VAL A 46 8.13 -8.81 -4.57
CA VAL A 46 9.46 -8.19 -4.68
C VAL A 46 9.61 -7.02 -3.71
N CYS A 47 8.62 -6.13 -3.66
CA CYS A 47 8.63 -5.00 -2.72
C CYS A 47 8.70 -5.48 -1.26
N THR A 48 7.91 -6.49 -0.90
CA THR A 48 7.87 -7.03 0.47
C THR A 48 9.22 -7.63 0.87
N VAL A 49 9.83 -8.44 -0.01
CA VAL A 49 11.13 -9.07 0.26
C VAL A 49 12.21 -8.02 0.50
N GLU A 50 12.32 -7.01 -0.37
CA GLU A 50 13.41 -6.04 -0.26
C GLU A 50 13.21 -5.05 0.89
N VAL A 51 11.96 -4.69 1.23
CA VAL A 51 11.68 -3.93 2.46
C VAL A 51 12.13 -4.73 3.68
N MET A 52 11.85 -6.03 3.75
CA MET A 52 12.27 -6.86 4.87
C MET A 52 13.79 -7.03 4.93
N ASN A 53 14.48 -7.15 3.79
CA ASN A 53 15.94 -7.19 3.75
C ASN A 53 16.57 -5.92 4.34
N ALA A 54 16.00 -4.74 4.02
CA ALA A 54 16.44 -3.47 4.58
C ALA A 54 16.16 -3.38 6.09
N LEU A 55 14.95 -3.73 6.53
CA LEU A 55 14.55 -3.67 7.94
C LEU A 55 15.33 -4.64 8.83
N THR A 56 15.73 -5.79 8.29
CA THR A 56 16.52 -6.81 9.01
C THR A 56 18.03 -6.66 8.82
N GLN A 57 18.47 -5.60 8.14
CA GLN A 57 19.88 -5.28 7.90
C GLN A 57 20.65 -6.35 7.11
N VAL A 58 19.94 -7.19 6.35
CA VAL A 58 20.55 -8.12 5.39
C VAL A 58 21.16 -7.36 4.20
N LYS A 59 20.54 -6.23 3.83
CA LYS A 59 21.03 -5.28 2.81
C LYS A 59 20.96 -3.86 3.35
N THR A 60 21.74 -2.94 2.79
CA THR A 60 21.48 -1.51 3.03
C THR A 60 20.18 -1.08 2.35
N VAL A 61 19.65 0.09 2.73
CA VAL A 61 18.45 0.66 2.10
C VAL A 61 18.67 0.89 0.61
N GLU A 62 19.85 1.39 0.23
CA GLU A 62 20.23 1.66 -1.16
C GLU A 62 20.30 0.37 -1.98
N GLU A 63 20.90 -0.69 -1.41
CA GLU A 63 20.99 -1.99 -2.06
C GLU A 63 19.62 -2.63 -2.25
N ALA A 64 18.80 -2.67 -1.20
CA ALA A 64 17.45 -3.20 -1.28
C ALA A 64 16.59 -2.44 -2.30
N THR A 65 16.69 -1.11 -2.33
CA THR A 65 15.91 -0.28 -3.28
C THR A 65 16.36 -0.51 -4.72
N ARG A 66 17.67 -0.55 -4.98
CA ARG A 66 18.22 -0.84 -6.32
C ARG A 66 17.80 -2.22 -6.81
N ASP A 67 17.92 -3.23 -5.96
CA ASP A 67 17.57 -4.60 -6.31
C ASP A 67 16.06 -4.77 -6.52
N MET A 68 15.23 -4.07 -5.71
CA MET A 68 13.79 -3.98 -5.91
C MET A 68 13.45 -3.41 -7.29
N MET A 69 14.03 -2.27 -7.65
CA MET A 69 13.80 -1.65 -8.97
C MET A 69 14.14 -2.59 -10.11
N LYS A 70 15.33 -3.20 -10.07
CA LYS A 70 15.79 -4.15 -11.10
C LYS A 70 14.85 -5.35 -11.24
N ALA A 71 14.34 -5.87 -10.12
CA ALA A 71 13.41 -6.99 -10.13
C ALA A 71 12.02 -6.59 -10.65
N VAL A 72 11.54 -5.38 -10.33
CA VAL A 72 10.27 -4.85 -10.85
C VAL A 72 10.34 -4.62 -12.37
N GLU A 73 11.44 -4.04 -12.88
CA GLU A 73 11.65 -3.86 -14.33
C GLU A 73 11.65 -5.20 -15.10
N ALA A 74 12.11 -6.28 -14.47
CA ALA A 74 12.16 -7.61 -15.10
C ALA A 74 10.80 -8.32 -15.17
N ILE A 75 9.85 -7.95 -14.30
CA ILE A 75 8.49 -8.55 -14.26
C ILE A 75 7.46 -7.70 -15.00
N GLU A 76 7.74 -6.41 -15.21
CA GLU A 76 6.96 -5.52 -16.06
C GLU A 76 7.03 -6.05 -17.50
N LYS A 77 5.94 -6.69 -17.95
CA LYS A 77 5.75 -7.27 -19.28
C LYS A 77 4.66 -6.54 -20.04
#